data_AF-A0A961E1W6-F1
#
_entry.id   AF-A0A961E1W6-F1
#
_cell.length_a   1.000
_cell.length_b   1.000
_cell.length_c   1.000
_cell.angle_alpha   90.00
_cell.angle_beta   90.00
_cell.angle_gamma   90.00
#
_symmetry.space_group_name_H-M   'P 1'
#
loop_
_entity.id
_entity.type
_entity.pdbx_description
1 polymer ?
#
loop_
_entity_poly.entity_id
_entity_poly.type
_entity_poly.pdbx_seq_one_letter_code
_entity_poly.pdbx_strand_id
1 'polypeptide(L)'
;MLDEVIARRQVWPAVAEQHGVDDPLPPWTTSLDGLLRALDRSPGAGKWLETNLGGGGLPFPENRLVSLAHSLLANGVIDEDDLQRRLVTVRARLES
;
A
#
# COMPACT_ATOMS: atom_id res chain seq x y z
N MET A 1 7.70 -10.51 5.51
CA MET A 1 7.61 -9.09 5.92
C MET A 1 6.22 -8.48 5.70
N LEU A 2 5.65 -8.54 4.48
CA LEU A 2 4.32 -7.95 4.19
C LEU A 2 3.20 -8.52 5.07
N ASP A 3 3.25 -9.82 5.38
CA ASP A 3 2.28 -10.45 6.31
C ASP A 3 2.27 -9.80 7.69
N GLU A 4 3.41 -9.33 8.18
CA GLU A 4 3.45 -8.62 9.47
C GLU A 4 2.85 -7.22 9.38
N VAL A 5 2.91 -6.58 8.21
CA VAL A 5 2.25 -5.28 7.97
C VAL A 5 0.74 -5.50 7.92
N ILE A 6 0.28 -6.55 7.24
CA ILE A 6 -1.12 -6.96 7.18
C ILE A 6 -1.64 -7.32 8.59
N ALA A 7 -0.87 -8.10 9.36
CA ALA A 7 -1.25 -8.54 10.70
C ALA A 7 -1.45 -7.37 11.69
N ARG A 8 -0.72 -6.26 11.50
CA ARG A 8 -0.89 -5.05 12.32
C ARG A 8 -2.21 -4.31 12.05
N ARG A 9 -2.91 -4.61 10.95
CA ARG A 9 -4.23 -4.07 10.56
C ARG A 9 -4.41 -2.57 10.84
N GLN A 10 -3.41 -1.75 10.49
CA GLN A 10 -3.52 -0.29 10.56
C GLN A 10 -4.43 0.19 9.42
N VAL A 11 -5.74 0.17 9.68
CA VAL A 11 -6.79 0.56 8.73
C VAL A 11 -7.20 2.01 8.96
N TRP A 12 -7.49 2.72 7.87
CA TRP A 12 -7.83 4.14 7.92
C TRP A 12 -8.96 4.50 8.87
N PRO A 13 -10.09 3.78 8.97
CA PRO A 13 -11.17 4.17 9.89
C PRO A 13 -10.71 4.31 11.34
N ALA A 14 -9.84 3.42 11.81
CA ALA A 14 -9.32 3.48 13.18
C ALA A 14 -8.33 4.65 13.38
N VAL A 15 -7.52 4.95 12.36
CA VAL A 15 -6.56 6.06 12.39
C VAL A 15 -7.28 7.41 12.28
N ALA A 16 -8.28 7.51 11.41
CA ALA A 16 -9.08 8.70 11.20
C ALA A 16 -9.81 9.10 12.48
N GLU A 17 -10.45 8.13 13.17
CA GLU A 17 -11.09 8.34 14.47
C GLU A 17 -10.09 8.85 15.52
N GLN A 18 -8.91 8.23 15.62
CA GLN A 18 -7.86 8.65 16.56
C GLN A 18 -7.40 10.10 16.35
N HIS A 19 -7.43 10.57 15.09
CA HIS A 19 -6.96 11.91 14.72
C HIS A 19 -8.09 12.93 14.47
N GLY A 20 -9.36 12.55 14.71
CA GLY A 20 -10.52 13.43 14.51
C GLY A 20 -10.73 13.84 13.04
N VAL A 21 -10.38 12.95 12.11
CA VAL A 21 -10.52 13.17 10.67
C VAL A 21 -11.80 12.48 10.18
N ASP A 22 -12.71 13.26 9.58
CA ASP A 22 -13.98 12.74 9.04
C ASP A 22 -13.85 12.21 7.60
N ASP A 23 -12.67 12.36 6.97
CA ASP A 23 -12.47 11.93 5.59
C ASP A 23 -12.65 10.41 5.45
N PRO A 24 -13.53 9.94 4.54
CA PRO A 24 -13.83 8.52 4.40
C PRO A 24 -12.66 7.73 3.82
N LEU A 25 -11.70 8.41 3.20
CA LEU A 25 -10.53 7.82 2.59
C LEU A 25 -9.25 8.49 3.08
N PRO A 26 -8.17 7.72 3.25
CA PRO A 26 -6.89 8.28 3.61
C PRO A 26 -6.38 9.24 2.52
N PRO A 27 -5.64 10.30 2.90
CA PRO A 27 -5.13 11.30 1.97
C PRO A 27 -4.20 10.69 0.89
N TRP A 28 -3.49 9.62 1.23
CA TRP A 28 -2.60 8.91 0.30
C TRP A 28 -3.34 8.12 -0.79
N THR A 29 -4.66 7.91 -0.68
CA THR A 29 -5.45 7.18 -1.68
C THR A 29 -5.36 7.82 -3.06
N THR A 30 -5.38 9.15 -3.13
CA THR A 30 -5.28 9.90 -4.39
C THR A 30 -3.94 9.66 -5.10
N SER A 31 -2.85 9.60 -4.34
CA SER A 31 -1.51 9.29 -4.86
C SER A 31 -1.41 7.83 -5.32
N LEU A 32 -2.01 6.90 -4.57
CA LEU A 32 -2.11 5.50 -4.96
C LEU A 32 -2.89 5.34 -6.27
N ASP A 33 -4.06 5.94 -6.39
CA ASP A 33 -4.87 5.89 -7.62
C ASP A 33 -4.11 6.51 -8.81
N GLY A 34 -3.37 7.60 -8.58
CA GLY A 34 -2.49 8.20 -9.60
C GLY A 34 -1.40 7.24 -10.09
N LEU A 35 -0.72 6.57 -9.16
CA LEU A 35 0.32 5.57 -9.46
C LEU A 35 -0.26 4.37 -10.21
N LEU A 36 -1.38 3.81 -9.74
CA LEU A 36 -2.05 2.68 -10.39
C LEU A 36 -2.44 3.03 -11.82
N ARG A 37 -2.99 4.22 -12.05
CA ARG A 37 -3.31 4.71 -13.40
C ARG A 37 -2.07 4.87 -14.28
N ALA A 38 -0.94 5.27 -13.71
CA ALA A 38 0.32 5.40 -14.47
C ALA A 38 0.88 4.02 -14.85
N LEU A 39 0.81 3.05 -13.92
CA LEU A 39 1.20 1.66 -14.17
C LEU A 39 0.30 1.00 -15.22
N ASP A 40 -1.01 1.21 -15.16
CA ASP A 40 -1.96 0.67 -16.14
C ASP A 40 -1.65 1.13 -17.59
N ARG A 41 -1.13 2.35 -17.76
CA ARG A 41 -0.69 2.88 -19.06
C ARG A 41 0.70 2.42 -19.48
N SER A 42 1.45 1.73 -18.61
CA SER A 42 2.80 1.28 -18.91
C SER A 42 2.78 -0.11 -19.58
N PRO A 43 3.48 -0.30 -20.71
CA PRO A 43 3.56 -1.60 -21.37
C PRO A 43 4.09 -2.68 -20.43
N GLY A 44 3.31 -3.74 -20.20
CA GLY A 44 3.68 -4.88 -19.35
C GLY A 44 3.28 -4.76 -17.88
N ALA A 45 2.90 -3.58 -17.39
CA ALA A 45 2.52 -3.38 -15.99
C ALA A 45 1.04 -3.69 -15.69
N GLY A 46 0.16 -3.70 -16.71
CA GLY A 46 -1.23 -4.18 -16.55
C GLY A 46 -1.31 -5.60 -15.99
N LYS A 47 -0.36 -6.47 -16.37
CA LYS A 47 -0.25 -7.85 -15.84
C LYS A 47 0.04 -7.88 -14.33
N TRP A 48 0.73 -6.88 -13.79
CA TRP A 48 1.13 -6.85 -12.38
C TRP A 48 -0.07 -6.67 -11.44
N LEU A 49 -1.14 -6.03 -11.92
CA LEU A 49 -2.30 -5.67 -11.10
C LEU A 49 -3.39 -6.74 -11.10
N GLU A 50 -3.41 -7.60 -12.11
CA GLU A 50 -4.40 -8.69 -12.22
C GLU A 50 -4.12 -9.87 -11.30
N THR A 51 -2.87 -10.04 -10.83
CA THR A 51 -2.45 -11.31 -10.18
C THR A 51 -2.76 -11.42 -8.68
N ASN A 52 -3.25 -10.38 -7.99
CA ASN A 52 -3.46 -10.45 -6.53
C ASN A 52 -4.72 -9.70 -6.07
N LEU A 53 -5.90 -10.22 -6.46
CA LEU A 53 -7.20 -9.76 -5.93
C LEU A 53 -7.53 -10.28 -4.51
N GLY A 54 -6.54 -10.76 -3.76
CA GLY A 54 -6.68 -11.22 -2.38
C GLY A 54 -5.75 -10.48 -1.43
N GLY A 55 -5.94 -9.17 -1.26
CA GLY A 55 -5.10 -8.27 -0.44
C GLY A 55 -5.14 -8.55 1.08
N GLY A 56 -4.86 -9.78 1.50
CA GLY A 56 -4.59 -10.17 2.88
C GLY A 56 -5.74 -10.01 3.88
N GLY A 57 -6.99 -9.82 3.42
CA GLY A 57 -8.13 -9.59 4.29
C GLY A 57 -8.23 -8.16 4.88
N LEU A 58 -7.49 -7.21 4.31
CA LEU A 58 -7.62 -5.79 4.66
C LEU A 58 -8.81 -5.15 3.94
N PRO A 59 -9.44 -4.13 4.54
CA PRO A 59 -10.45 -3.33 3.85
C PRO A 59 -9.84 -2.50 2.73
N PHE A 60 -10.71 -1.96 1.90
CA PHE A 60 -10.35 -0.88 0.99
C PHE A 60 -10.11 0.41 1.78
N PRO A 61 -9.12 1.24 1.42
CA PRO A 61 -8.22 1.11 0.26
C PRO A 61 -6.89 0.38 0.54
N GLU A 62 -6.61 -0.06 1.77
CA GLU A 62 -5.33 -0.66 2.18
C GLU A 62 -5.01 -1.95 1.43
N ASN A 63 -6.02 -2.76 1.11
CA ASN A 63 -5.83 -3.97 0.31
C ASN A 63 -5.13 -3.71 -1.04
N ARG A 64 -5.42 -2.58 -1.70
CA ARG A 64 -4.80 -2.19 -2.98
C ARG A 64 -3.33 -1.83 -2.80
N LEU A 65 -2.98 -1.15 -1.71
CA LEU A 65 -1.60 -0.82 -1.38
C LEU A 65 -0.77 -2.09 -1.16
N VAL A 66 -1.31 -3.04 -0.40
CA VAL A 66 -0.68 -4.32 -0.11
C VAL A 66 -0.53 -5.17 -1.37
N SER A 67 -1.58 -5.28 -2.18
CA SER A 67 -1.50 -5.98 -3.47
C SER A 67 -0.45 -5.37 -4.39
N LEU A 68 -0.34 -4.04 -4.45
CA LEU A 68 0.70 -3.37 -5.23
C LEU A 68 2.10 -3.72 -4.71
N ALA A 69 2.32 -3.68 -3.41
CA ALA A 69 3.61 -4.05 -2.81
C ALA A 69 3.99 -5.50 -3.13
N HIS A 70 3.05 -6.44 -3.02
CA HIS A 70 3.25 -7.84 -3.43
C HIS A 70 3.62 -7.94 -4.90
N SER A 71 2.93 -7.23 -5.78
CA SER A 71 3.22 -7.27 -7.21
C SER A 71 4.59 -6.69 -7.55
N LEU A 72 5.02 -5.61 -6.89
CA LEU A 72 6.35 -5.04 -7.11
C LEU A 72 7.47 -5.99 -6.66
N LEU A 73 7.28 -6.69 -5.54
CA LEU A 73 8.21 -7.73 -5.06
C LEU A 73 8.23 -8.95 -6.00
N ALA A 74 7.05 -9.46 -6.39
CA ALA A 74 6.93 -10.64 -7.24
C ALA A 74 7.54 -10.44 -8.64
N ASN A 75 7.54 -9.20 -9.14
CA ASN A 75 8.17 -8.84 -10.41
C ASN A 75 9.62 -8.37 -10.24
N GLY A 76 10.17 -8.35 -9.02
CA GLY A 76 11.55 -7.96 -8.75
C GLY A 76 11.85 -6.47 -8.99
N VAL A 77 10.82 -5.62 -8.98
CA VAL A 77 10.98 -4.15 -9.14
C VAL A 77 11.58 -3.53 -7.87
N ILE A 78 11.25 -4.10 -6.72
CA ILE A 78 11.86 -3.82 -5.42
C ILE A 78 12.13 -5.17 -4.73
N ASP A 79 13.10 -5.21 -3.82
CA ASP A 79 13.30 -6.33 -2.90
C ASP A 79 12.69 -6.04 -1.51
N GLU A 80 12.66 -7.05 -0.64
CA GLU A 80 12.10 -6.90 0.71
C GLU A 80 12.90 -5.93 1.58
N ASP A 81 14.22 -5.90 1.41
CA ASP A 81 15.11 -5.03 2.19
C ASP A 81 14.90 -3.55 1.82
N ASP A 82 14.73 -3.24 0.54
CA ASP A 82 14.36 -1.92 0.01
C ASP A 82 13.04 -1.45 0.61
N LEU A 83 12.04 -2.34 0.63
CA LEU A 83 10.74 -2.02 1.18
C LEU A 83 10.82 -1.74 2.68
N GLN A 84 11.54 -2.58 3.44
CA GLN A 84 11.75 -2.39 4.87
C GLN A 84 12.48 -1.08 5.17
N ARG A 85 13.56 -0.76 4.44
CA ARG A 85 14.29 0.51 4.59
C ARG A 85 13.40 1.72 4.37
N ARG A 86 12.55 1.68 3.33
CA ARG A 86 11.61 2.77 3.02
C ARG A 86 10.56 2.92 4.12
N LEU A 87 10.01 1.83 4.63
CA LEU A 87 9.04 1.87 5.73
C LEU A 87 9.64 2.47 7.01
N VAL A 88 10.87 2.08 7.37
CA VAL A 88 11.58 2.67 8.53
C VAL A 88 11.78 4.18 8.35
N THR A 89 12.17 4.60 7.15
CA THR A 89 12.36 6.03 6.84
C THR A 89 11.06 6.82 6.95
N VAL A 90 9.95 6.28 6.45
CA VAL A 90 8.62 6.92 6.56
C VAL A 90 8.17 6.97 8.01
N ARG A 91 8.35 5.88 8.77
CA ARG A 91 8.01 5.82 10.20
C ARG A 91 8.76 6.90 10.99
N ALA A 92 10.07 7.00 10.80
CA ALA A 92 10.90 8.00 11.47
C ALA A 92 10.45 9.44 11.17
N ARG A 93 9.91 9.70 9.96
CA ARG A 93 9.37 11.02 9.60
C ARG A 93 8.01 11.32 10.24
N LEU A 94 7.20 10.29 10.49
CA LEU A 94 5.89 10.44 11.12
C LEU A 94 5.97 10.52 12.65
N GLU A 95 7.06 10.02 13.25
CA GLU A 95 7.33 10.05 14.69
C GLU A 95 8.21 11.25 15.11
N SER A 96 8.67 12.06 14.16
CA SER A 96 9.44 13.29 14.39
C SER A 96 8.54 14.53 14.46
#